data_AF-A0A5D3Y6Q8-F1
#
_entry.id   AF-A0A5D3Y6Q8-F1
#
_cell.length_a   1.000
_cell.length_b   1.000
_cell.length_c   1.000
_cell.angle_alpha   90.00
_cell.angle_beta   90.00
_cell.angle_gamma   90.00
#
_symmetry.space_group_name_H-M   'P 1'
#
loop_
_entity.id
_entity.type
_entity.pdbx_description
1 polymer ?
#
loop_
_entity_poly.entity_id
_entity_poly.type
_entity_poly.pdbx_seq_one_letter_code
_entity_poly.pdbx_strand_id
1 'polypeptide(L)' 'MDRVFEIGRKVADGFKENITIEFDPFLPKWNYVAIPSASIISGIIKS' A
#
# COMPACT_ATOMS: atom_id res chain seq x y z
N MET A 1 -10.59 14.98 19.37
CA MET A 1 -9.96 14.45 18.14
C MET A 1 -10.11 12.95 18.25
N ASP A 2 -11.23 12.41 17.79
CA ASP A 2 -11.63 11.03 18.13
C ASP A 2 -12.12 10.33 16.87
N ARG A 3 -11.23 10.25 15.86
CA ARG A 3 -11.52 9.46 14.67
C ARG A 3 -11.20 8.01 14.99
N VAL A 4 -12.24 7.23 15.30
CA VAL A 4 -12.13 5.77 15.40
C VAL A 4 -12.01 5.23 13.98
N PHE A 5 -10.85 4.65 13.65
CA PHE A 5 -10.67 3.98 12.37
C PHE A 5 -11.29 2.59 12.43
N GLU A 6 -11.93 2.20 11.33
CA GLU A 6 -12.48 0.86 11.18
C GLU A 6 -11.35 -0.18 11.25
N ILE A 7 -11.52 -1.17 12.11
CA ILE A 7 -10.60 -2.30 12.26
C ILE A 7 -11.15 -3.54 11.53
N GLY A 8 -10.26 -4.46 11.14
CA GLY A 8 -10.67 -5.76 10.58
C GLY A 8 -10.96 -5.81 9.07
N ARG A 9 -10.64 -4.74 8.32
CA ARG A 9 -10.70 -4.79 6.85
C ARG A 9 -9.75 -5.87 6.30
N LYS A 10 -10.28 -6.79 5.51
CA LYS A 10 -9.48 -7.78 4.79
C LYS A 10 -8.83 -7.13 3.57
N VAL A 11 -7.55 -7.43 3.36
CA VAL A 11 -6.84 -7.07 2.13
C VAL A 11 -7.21 -8.06 1.01
N ALA A 12 -7.01 -7.67 -0.24
CA ALA A 12 -7.21 -8.56 -1.38
C ALA A 12 -6.29 -9.79 -1.30
N ASP A 13 -6.73 -10.92 -1.85
CA ASP A 13 -5.91 -12.12 -1.95
C ASP A 13 -4.64 -11.82 -2.77
N GLY A 14 -3.49 -12.26 -2.30
CA GLY A 14 -2.21 -11.99 -2.96
C GLY A 14 -1.64 -10.58 -2.71
N PHE A 15 -2.25 -9.75 -1.87
CA PHE A 15 -1.80 -8.37 -1.64
C PHE A 15 -0.37 -8.31 -1.10
N LYS A 16 -0.01 -9.17 -0.14
CA LYS A 16 1.34 -9.14 0.46
C LYS A 16 2.39 -9.71 -0.48
N GLU A 17 1.99 -10.70 -1.25
CA GLU A 17 2.84 -11.47 -2.16
C GLU A 17 3.21 -10.66 -3.41
N ASN A 18 2.33 -9.75 -3.86
CA ASN A 18 2.49 -9.00 -5.11
C ASN A 18 2.92 -7.54 -4.91
N ILE A 19 3.13 -7.08 -3.67
CA ILE A 19 3.60 -5.71 -3.41
C ILE A 19 5.11 -5.65 -3.45
N THR A 20 5.64 -4.69 -4.20
CA THR A 20 7.07 -4.38 -4.18
C THR A 20 7.36 -3.48 -2.98
N ILE A 21 8.39 -3.83 -2.21
CA ILE A 21 8.90 -3.00 -1.11
C ILE A 21 10.24 -2.40 -1.55
N GLU A 22 10.32 -1.07 -1.57
CA GLU A 22 11.53 -0.32 -1.84
C GLU A 22 12.07 0.28 -0.54
N PHE A 23 13.29 -0.08 -0.14
CA PHE A 23 13.94 0.50 1.02
C PHE A 23 14.66 1.79 0.63
N ASP A 24 14.61 2.77 1.52
CA ASP A 24 15.35 4.00 1.30
C ASP A 24 16.86 3.77 1.44
N PRO A 25 17.68 4.29 0.53
CA PRO A 25 19.14 4.07 0.55
C PRO A 25 19.88 4.87 1.62
N PHE A 26 19.30 5.94 2.16
CA PHE A 26 19.95 6.86 3.10
C PHE A 26 19.35 6.82 4.50
N LEU A 27 18.07 6.44 4.63
CA LEU A 27 17.39 6.41 5.91
C LEU A 27 17.66 5.11 6.70
N PRO A 28 17.47 5.14 8.04
CA PRO A 28 17.66 3.97 8.88
C PRO A 28 16.84 2.78 8.40
N LYS A 29 17.33 1.57 8.74
CA LYS A 29 16.58 0.32 8.59
C LYS A 29 15.16 0.56 9.14
N TRP A 30 14.16 -0.02 8.48
CA TRP A 30 12.72 0.16 8.72
C TRP A 30 12.02 1.28 7.94
N ASN A 31 12.75 2.17 7.24
CA ASN A 31 12.11 3.09 6.31
C ASN A 31 11.98 2.50 4.90
N TYR A 32 10.74 2.29 4.45
CA TYR A 32 10.44 1.72 3.14
C TYR A 32 9.15 2.28 2.53
N VAL A 33 9.06 2.19 1.21
CA VAL A 33 7.86 2.51 0.42
C VAL A 33 7.29 1.22 -0.17
N ALA A 34 6.00 0.99 0.03
CA ALA A 34 5.27 -0.07 -0.64
C ALA A 34 4.76 0.45 -1.99
N ILE A 35 5.22 -0.15 -3.08
CA ILE A 35 4.84 0.17 -4.45
C ILE A 35 3.85 -0.90 -4.92
N PRO A 36 2.54 -0.63 -4.89
CA PRO A 36 1.57 -1.53 -5.48
C PRO A 36 1.79 -1.56 -6.99
N SER A 37 1.80 -2.76 -7.58
CA SER A 37 1.78 -2.89 -9.04
C SER A 37 0.53 -2.19 -9.57
N ALA A 38 0.73 -1.17 -10.41
CA ALA A 38 -0.35 -0.36 -10.95
C ALA A 38 -1.15 -1.15 -12.00
N SER A 39 -1.98 -2.07 -11.51
CA SER A 39 -3.05 -2.73 -12.24
C SER A 39 -4.10 -2.96 -11.16
N ILE A 40 -5.01 -2.03 -10.84
CA ILE A 40 -6.16 -1.58 -11.65
C ILE A 40 -6.64 -0.20 -11.11
N ILE A 41 -5.95 0.92 -11.39
CA ILE A 41 -6.47 2.27 -11.04
C ILE A 41 -6.71 3.14 -12.29
N SER A 42 -6.21 2.74 -13.46
CA SER A 42 -6.47 3.42 -14.74
C SER A 42 -7.96 3.44 -15.15
N GLY A 43 -8.78 2.52 -14.63
CA GLY A 43 -10.21 2.41 -14.99
C GLY A 43 -11.21 3.13 -14.06
N ILE A 44 -10.82 3.54 -12.85
CA ILE A 44 -11.77 4.02 -11.82
C ILE A 44 -11.77 5.54 -11.69
N ILE A 45 -10.75 6.23 -12.19
CA ILE A 45 -10.69 7.70 -12.19
C ILE A 45 -10.81 8.20 -13.62
N LYS A 46 -12.02 8.09 -14.20
CA LYS A 46 -12.41 9.02 -15.28
C LYS A 46 -13.09 10.22 -14.63
N SER A 47 -12.50 11.38 -14.91
CA SER A 47 -13.01 12.73 -14.64
C SER A 47 -14.42 12.96 -15.16
#